data_AF-A0A937PKN5-F1
#
_entry.id   AF-A0A937PKN5-F1
#
_cell.length_a   1.000
_cell.length_b   1.000
_cell.length_c   1.000
_cell.angle_alpha   90.00
_cell.angle_beta   90.00
_cell.angle_gamma   90.00
#
_symmetry.space_group_name_H-M   'P 1'
#
loop_
_entity.id
_entity.type
_entity.pdbx_description
1 polymer ?
#
loop_
_entity_poly.entity_id
_entity_poly.type
_entity_poly.pdbx_seq_one_letter_code
_entity_poly.pdbx_strand_id
1 'polypeptide(L)'
;ATSIIVQYAFIIFGVVPLALCLVFLVAGRDIVASILAGRFLMKEYKEGERIEFDSISGEIESVGFLTTKIKSNADEILIPNSELAKKIIKKKV
;
A
#
# COMPACT_ATOMS: atom_id res chain seq x y z
N ALA A 1 17.12 -31.62 -35.12
CA ALA A 1 16.44 -30.31 -35.17
C ALA A 1 15.41 -30.15 -34.04
N THR A 2 14.50 -31.13 -33.85
CA THR A 2 13.42 -31.07 -32.84
C THR A 2 13.91 -30.82 -31.41
N SER A 3 15.03 -31.40 -30.99
CA SER A 3 15.56 -31.22 -29.63
C SER A 3 16.08 -29.81 -29.33
N ILE A 4 16.57 -29.08 -30.33
CA ILE A 4 17.09 -27.70 -30.16
C ILE A 4 15.92 -26.72 -30.03
N ILE A 5 14.89 -26.88 -30.85
CA ILE A 5 13.69 -26.03 -30.85
C ILE A 5 12.94 -26.15 -29.51
N VAL A 6 12.81 -27.37 -28.97
CA VAL A 6 12.15 -27.60 -27.68
C VAL A 6 12.92 -26.93 -26.54
N GLN A 7 14.26 -26.96 -26.54
CA GLN A 7 15.05 -26.29 -25.50
C GLN A 7 14.84 -24.76 -25.49
N TYR A 8 14.86 -24.12 -26.66
CA TYR A 8 14.60 -22.68 -26.74
C TYR A 8 13.16 -22.32 -26.35
N ALA A 9 12.19 -23.18 -26.67
CA ALA A 9 10.80 -23.00 -26.23
C ALA A 9 10.69 -23.01 -24.69
N PHE A 10 11.37 -23.92 -24.00
CA PHE A 10 11.39 -23.95 -22.53
C PHE A 10 12.01 -22.70 -21.90
N ILE A 11 13.04 -22.11 -22.52
CA ILE A 11 13.64 -20.87 -22.01
C ILE A 11 12.63 -19.71 -22.12
N ILE A 12 11.97 -19.58 -23.27
CA ILE A 12 10.99 -18.50 -23.51
C ILE A 12 9.74 -18.66 -22.63
N PHE A 13 9.23 -19.88 -22.48
CA PHE A 13 8.02 -20.13 -21.69
C PHE A 13 8.28 -20.44 -20.21
N GLY A 14 9.53 -20.64 -19.80
CA GLY A 14 9.89 -20.91 -18.42
C GLY A 14 10.56 -19.71 -17.77
N VAL A 15 11.74 -19.33 -18.27
CA VAL A 15 12.62 -18.37 -17.59
C VAL A 15 12.10 -16.94 -17.71
N VAL A 16 11.65 -16.54 -18.90
CA VAL A 16 11.14 -15.18 -19.14
C VAL A 16 9.90 -14.87 -18.29
N PRO A 17 8.84 -15.70 -18.26
CA PRO A 17 7.68 -15.42 -17.42
C PRO A 17 8.00 -15.54 -15.92
N LEU A 18 8.93 -16.41 -15.51
CA LEU A 18 9.35 -16.50 -14.12
C LEU A 18 10.03 -15.19 -13.66
N ALA A 19 10.92 -14.64 -14.49
CA ALA A 19 11.57 -13.36 -14.21
C ALA A 19 10.55 -12.21 -14.13
N LEU A 20 9.60 -12.16 -15.07
CA LEU A 20 8.48 -11.21 -15.03
C LEU A 20 7.68 -11.33 -13.73
N CYS A 21 7.33 -12.57 -13.35
CA CYS A 21 6.55 -12.83 -12.14
C CYS A 21 7.27 -12.30 -10.89
N LEU A 22 8.59 -12.50 -10.79
CA LEU A 22 9.38 -11.96 -9.68
C LEU A 22 9.38 -10.43 -9.64
N VAL A 23 9.50 -9.76 -10.80
CA VAL A 23 9.43 -8.30 -10.89
C VAL A 23 8.07 -7.79 -10.41
N PHE A 24 6.98 -8.41 -10.88
CA PHE A 24 5.62 -8.06 -10.43
C PHE A 24 5.42 -8.32 -8.93
N LEU A 25 6.00 -9.40 -8.40
CA LEU A 25 5.89 -9.73 -6.98
C LEU A 25 6.57 -8.67 -6.10
N VAL A 26 7.77 -8.22 -6.49
CA VAL A 26 8.52 -7.18 -5.76
C VAL A 26 7.84 -5.83 -5.91
N ALA A 27 7.43 -5.46 -7.13
CA ALA A 27 6.77 -4.17 -7.39
C ALA A 27 5.38 -4.08 -6.74
N GLY A 28 4.63 -5.17 -6.72
CA GLY A 28 3.28 -5.23 -6.15
C GLY A 28 3.24 -5.24 -4.63
N ARG A 29 4.36 -5.53 -3.95
CA ARG A 29 4.38 -5.69 -2.48
C ARG A 29 3.87 -4.45 -1.76
N ASP A 30 4.25 -3.26 -2.22
CA ASP A 30 3.93 -2.01 -1.52
C ASP A 30 2.45 -1.63 -1.72
N ILE A 31 1.88 -2.01 -2.87
CA ILE A 31 0.44 -1.86 -3.16
C ILE A 31 -0.36 -2.79 -2.24
N VAL A 32 0.02 -4.07 -2.16
CA VAL A 32 -0.65 -5.05 -1.29
C VAL A 32 -0.55 -4.63 0.18
N ALA A 33 0.60 -4.14 0.62
CA ALA A 33 0.79 -3.62 1.98
C ALA A 33 -0.12 -2.42 2.26
N SER A 34 -0.30 -1.51 1.29
CA SER A 34 -1.19 -0.35 1.41
C SER A 34 -2.66 -0.74 1.53
N ILE A 35 -3.10 -1.75 0.76
CA ILE A 35 -4.48 -2.27 0.80
C ILE A 35 -4.75 -2.95 2.14
N LEU A 36 -3.82 -3.78 2.62
CA LEU A 36 -3.94 -4.45 3.93
C LEU A 36 -3.97 -3.44 5.08
N ALA A 37 -3.10 -2.43 5.01
CA ALA A 37 -3.07 -1.33 5.97
C ALA A 37 -4.39 -0.54 5.99
N GLY A 38 -4.95 -0.21 4.82
CA GLY A 38 -6.24 0.49 4.72
C GLY A 38 -7.38 -0.27 5.39
N ARG A 39 -7.43 -1.61 5.20
CA ARG A 39 -8.44 -2.45 5.86
C ARG A 39 -8.29 -2.48 7.38
N PHE A 40 -7.07 -2.41 7.89
CA PHE A 40 -6.78 -2.34 9.33
C PHE A 40 -7.19 -0.98 9.90
N LEU A 41 -6.81 0.11 9.21
CA LEU A 41 -7.14 1.48 9.61
C LEU A 41 -8.64 1.74 9.63
N MET A 42 -9.40 1.22 8.65
CA MET A 42 -10.87 1.29 8.64
C MET A 42 -11.54 0.64 9.85
N LYS A 43 -10.87 -0.31 10.53
CA LYS A 43 -11.40 -0.99 11.72
C LYS A 43 -11.08 -0.24 13.01
N GLU A 44 -9.90 0.36 13.09
CA GLU A 44 -9.37 1.01 14.29
C GLU A 44 -9.79 2.48 14.42
N TYR A 45 -9.93 3.19 13.29
CA TYR A 45 -10.18 4.62 13.28
C TYR A 45 -11.56 4.95 12.72
N LYS A 46 -12.28 5.86 13.40
CA LYS A 46 -13.53 6.40 12.90
C LYS A 46 -13.31 7.78 12.27
N GLU A 47 -14.12 8.08 11.26
CA GLU A 47 -14.22 9.42 10.69
C GLU A 47 -14.62 10.41 11.81
N GLY A 48 -13.95 11.56 11.86
CA GLY A 48 -14.08 12.57 12.92
C GLY A 48 -13.10 12.43 14.08
N GLU A 49 -12.21 11.43 14.06
CA GLU A 49 -11.22 11.23 15.11
C GLU A 49 -9.98 12.11 14.88
N ARG A 50 -9.52 12.82 15.93
CA ARG A 50 -8.33 13.66 15.85
C ARG A 50 -7.08 12.83 16.14
N ILE A 51 -6.17 12.79 15.18
CA ILE A 51 -4.92 12.05 15.29
C ILE A 51 -3.71 12.96 15.14
N GLU A 52 -2.64 12.64 15.87
CA GLU A 52 -1.32 13.21 15.64
C GLU A 52 -0.45 12.18 14.91
N PHE A 53 -0.01 12.55 13.72
CA PHE A 53 0.89 11.78 12.89
C PHE A 53 2.18 12.56 12.66
N ASP A 54 3.27 12.07 13.25
CA ASP A 54 4.60 12.69 13.19
C ASP A 54 4.60 14.12 13.77
N SER A 55 4.46 15.14 12.91
CA SER A 55 4.36 16.57 13.28
C SER A 55 3.07 17.23 12.77
N ILE A 56 2.14 16.45 12.23
CA ILE A 56 0.88 16.92 11.65
C ILE A 56 -0.26 16.49 12.59
N SER A 57 -1.06 17.46 13.03
CA SER A 57 -2.25 17.23 13.87
C SER A 57 -3.49 17.60 13.08
N GLY A 58 -4.39 16.64 12.88
CA GLY A 58 -5.59 16.84 12.09
C GLY A 58 -6.70 15.85 12.42
N GLU A 59 -7.86 16.09 11.83
CA GLU A 59 -9.05 15.24 11.97
C GLU A 59 -9.18 14.33 10.75
N ILE A 60 -9.47 13.05 10.98
CA ILE A 60 -9.70 12.08 9.90
C ILE A 60 -11.04 12.41 9.26
N GLU A 61 -11.03 12.88 8.01
CA GLU A 61 -12.26 13.16 7.27
C GLU A 61 -12.82 11.89 6.65
N SER A 62 -11.96 11.02 6.09
CA SER A 62 -12.35 9.69 5.61
C SER A 62 -11.14 8.78 5.45
N VAL A 63 -11.34 7.49 5.70
CA VAL A 63 -10.33 6.43 5.47
C VAL A 63 -10.70 5.70 4.18
N GLY A 64 -9.94 5.94 3.11
CA GLY A 64 -10.09 5.22 1.85
C GLY A 64 -9.31 3.90 1.83
N PHE A 65 -9.39 3.14 0.73
CA PHE A 65 -8.67 1.87 0.58
C PHE A 65 -7.14 2.03 0.49
N LEU A 66 -6.66 3.07 -0.19
CA LEU A 66 -5.23 3.31 -0.42
C LEU A 66 -4.69 4.51 0.38
N THR A 67 -5.53 5.51 0.60
CA THR A 67 -5.15 6.77 1.23
C THR A 67 -6.18 7.20 2.27
N THR A 68 -5.72 7.78 3.37
CA THR A 68 -6.52 8.43 4.40
C THR A 68 -6.46 9.93 4.20
N LYS A 69 -7.63 10.58 4.23
CA LYS A 69 -7.77 12.04 4.16
C LYS A 69 -7.77 12.61 5.57
N ILE A 70 -6.83 13.50 5.85
CA ILE A 70 -6.73 14.19 7.13
C ILE A 70 -6.88 15.69 6.87
N LYS A 71 -7.81 16.33 7.59
CA LYS A 71 -7.99 17.77 7.57
C LYS A 71 -7.18 18.39 8.70
N SER A 72 -6.16 19.16 8.34
CA SER A 72 -5.29 19.87 9.31
C SER A 72 -5.45 21.37 9.12
N ASN A 73 -6.02 22.06 10.11
CA ASN A 73 -6.40 23.48 10.05
C ASN A 73 -7.30 23.80 8.84
N ALA A 74 -6.72 24.15 7.69
CA ALA A 74 -7.40 24.54 6.46
C ALA A 74 -7.00 23.68 5.23
N ASP A 75 -5.99 22.82 5.35
CA ASP A 75 -5.48 22.00 4.26
C ASP A 75 -5.95 20.54 4.38
N GLU A 76 -6.25 19.94 3.22
CA GLU A 76 -6.57 18.53 3.08
C GLU A 76 -5.29 17.76 2.73
N ILE A 77 -4.85 16.88 3.64
CA ILE A 77 -3.62 16.11 3.50
C ILE A 77 -3.99 14.66 3.19
N LEU A 78 -3.48 14.17 2.05
CA LEU A 78 -3.65 12.80 1.59
C LEU A 78 -2.44 11.97 2.04
N ILE A 79 -2.65 11.02 2.95
CA ILE A 79 -1.58 10.15 3.44
C ILE A 79 -1.82 8.71 2.97
N PRO A 80 -0.84 8.05 2.35
CA PRO A 80 -0.94 6.63 2.03
C PRO A 80 -1.15 5.79 3.29
N ASN A 81 -2.10 4.87 3.24
CA ASN A 81 -2.42 3.99 4.37
C ASN A 81 -1.21 3.15 4.83
N SER A 82 -0.33 2.78 3.90
CA SER A 82 0.92 2.06 4.20
C SER A 82 1.93 2.88 5.00
N GLU A 83 1.96 4.20 4.83
CA GLU A 83 2.79 5.07 5.68
C GLU A 83 2.11 5.32 7.02
N LEU A 84 0.79 5.51 7.02
CA LEU A 84 0.02 5.76 8.22
C LEU A 84 0.13 4.58 9.20
N ALA A 85 0.04 3.34 8.70
CA ALA A 85 0.15 2.12 9.51
C ALA A 85 1.59 1.80 9.98
N LYS A 86 2.62 2.43 9.39
CA LYS A 86 4.02 2.19 9.77
C LYS A 86 4.50 3.08 10.91
N LYS A 87 3.86 4.22 11.15
CA LYS A 87 4.25 5.17 12.21
C LYS A 87 3.28 5.12 13.38
N ILE A 88 3.80 5.52 14.54
CA ILE A 88 3.05 5.53 15.80
C ILE A 88 2.03 6.67 15.75
N ILE A 89 0.75 6.33 15.75
CA ILE A 89 -0.36 7.29 15.80
C ILE A 89 -0.67 7.58 17.27
N LYS A 90 -0.56 8.84 17.70
CA LYS A 90 -0.96 9.25 19.05
C LYS A 90 -2.44 9.66 19.02
N LYS A 91 -3.27 8.86 19.70
CA LYS A 91 -4.67 9.16 19.95
C LYS A 91 -4.77 10.10 21.15
N LYS A 92 -5.37 11.27 20.96
CA LYS A 92 -5.72 12.16 22.07
C LYS A 92 -7.11 11.75 22.54
N VAL A 93 -7.17 11.12 23.72
CA VAL A 93 -8.41 10.65 24.37
C VAL A 93 -9.14 11.82 24.99
#